data_AF-A0A819W7C9-F1
#
_entry.id   AF-A0A819W7C9-F1
#
_cell.length_a   1.000
_cell.length_b   1.000
_cell.length_c   1.000
_cell.angle_alpha   90.00
_cell.angle_beta   90.00
_cell.angle_gamma   90.00
#
_symmetry.space_group_name_H-M   'P 1'
#
loop_
_entity.id
_entity.type
_entity.pdbx_description
1 polymer ?
#
loop_
_entity_poly.entity_id
_entity_poly.type
_entity_poly.pdbx_seq_one_letter_code
_entity_poly.pdbx_strand_id
1 'polypeptide(L)'
;MSTSRVFPESHLKDSTDPHYVSLSILDATTTNFSPTCATWIYDPPKDTHTVSTQQLVISLQKTLDAYPHWAGQLQYVSYNANGDHTQRFERLGVLYGAKSDPGVEVVIAQRPEIVSSFVPT
;
A
#
# COMPACT_ATOMS: atom_id res chain seq x y z
N MET A 1 -2.15 7.13 -19.82
CA MET A 1 -1.82 6.93 -18.40
C MET A 1 -3.12 7.02 -17.63
N SER A 2 -3.38 6.08 -16.74
CA SER A 2 -4.56 6.06 -15.87
C SER A 2 -4.13 5.84 -14.42
N THR A 3 -4.79 6.53 -13.50
CA THR A 3 -4.55 6.42 -12.06
C THR A 3 -5.86 6.01 -11.39
N SER A 4 -5.78 5.07 -10.45
CA SER A 4 -6.92 4.63 -9.64
C SER A 4 -6.49 4.29 -8.21
N ARG A 5 -7.47 4.13 -7.31
CA ARG A 5 -7.27 3.62 -5.96
C ARG A 5 -7.83 2.21 -5.85
N VAL A 6 -7.03 1.31 -5.31
CA VAL A 6 -7.39 -0.10 -5.09
C VAL A 6 -7.50 -0.34 -3.60
N PHE A 7 -8.60 -0.99 -3.22
CA PHE A 7 -8.94 -1.34 -1.84
C PHE A 7 -9.05 -2.85 -1.73
N PRO A 8 -8.90 -3.44 -0.53
CA PRO A 8 -9.28 -4.83 -0.27
C PRO A 8 -10.70 -5.12 -0.77
N GLU A 9 -10.97 -6.33 -1.28
CA GLU A 9 -12.34 -6.69 -1.73
C GLU A 9 -13.34 -6.66 -0.57
N SER A 10 -12.88 -7.03 0.62
CA SER A 10 -13.62 -7.00 1.88
C SER A 10 -13.94 -5.58 2.38
N HIS A 11 -13.23 -4.56 1.92
CA HIS A 11 -13.38 -3.16 2.38
C HIS A 11 -14.78 -2.59 2.11
N LEU A 12 -15.44 -3.07 1.05
CA LEU A 12 -16.76 -2.60 0.62
C LEU A 12 -17.94 -3.33 1.29
N LYS A 13 -17.70 -4.43 2.02
CA LYS A 13 -18.74 -5.36 2.49
C LYS A 13 -19.22 -5.09 3.92
N ASP A 14 -19.52 -3.83 4.22
CA ASP A 14 -20.06 -3.33 5.50
C ASP A 14 -19.06 -3.20 6.66
N SER A 15 -18.86 -1.95 7.07
CA SER A 15 -18.49 -1.50 8.42
C SER A 15 -17.55 -2.42 9.21
N THR A 16 -16.37 -2.69 8.67
CA THR A 16 -15.29 -3.23 9.52
C THR A 16 -14.90 -2.14 10.51
N ASP A 17 -14.95 -2.46 11.79
CA ASP A 17 -14.39 -1.57 12.81
C ASP A 17 -12.94 -1.31 12.42
N PRO A 18 -12.52 -0.03 12.34
CA PRO A 18 -11.18 0.27 11.91
C PRO A 18 -10.19 -0.33 12.90
N HIS A 19 -9.20 -1.03 12.36
CA HIS A 19 -8.13 -1.63 13.12
C HIS A 19 -7.05 -0.60 13.37
N TYR A 20 -6.68 -0.47 14.64
CA TYR A 20 -5.56 0.36 15.06
C TYR A 20 -4.43 -0.52 15.57
N VAL A 21 -3.24 -0.32 15.02
CA VAL A 21 -2.03 -1.05 15.44
C VAL A 21 -0.93 -0.06 15.73
N SER A 22 -0.52 0.03 17.00
CA SER A 22 0.63 0.83 17.41
C SER A 22 1.91 0.30 16.77
N LEU A 23 2.74 1.18 16.20
CA LEU A 23 4.02 0.78 15.62
C LEU A 23 4.99 0.33 16.71
N SER A 24 5.84 -0.66 16.41
CA SER A 24 6.96 -0.99 17.29
C SER A 24 8.00 0.15 17.30
N ILE A 25 9.01 0.06 18.17
CA ILE A 25 10.12 1.02 18.14
C ILE A 25 10.86 0.93 16.80
N LEU A 26 11.09 -0.28 16.29
CA LEU A 26 11.78 -0.49 15.01
C LEU A 26 10.97 0.12 13.86
N ASP A 27 9.68 -0.15 13.79
CA ASP A 27 8.82 0.40 12.73
C ASP A 27 8.76 1.93 12.79
N ALA A 28 8.63 2.50 13.99
CA ALA A 28 8.61 3.94 14.20
C ALA A 28 9.93 4.63 13.78
N THR A 29 11.08 3.95 13.88
CA THR A 29 12.33 4.54 13.35
C THR A 29 12.33 4.65 11.83
N THR A 30 11.58 3.78 11.14
CA THR A 30 11.57 3.76 9.67
C THR A 30 10.77 4.89 9.04
N THR A 31 9.88 5.53 9.80
CA THR A 31 9.02 6.63 9.31
C THR A 31 9.80 7.91 9.01
N ASN A 32 11.04 8.03 9.50
CA ASN A 32 11.93 9.15 9.23
C ASN A 32 12.73 9.01 7.93
N PHE A 33 12.57 7.90 7.20
CA PHE A 33 13.22 7.71 5.89
C PHE A 33 12.26 8.03 4.74
N SER A 34 12.84 8.29 3.57
CA SER A 34 12.08 8.42 2.32
C SER A 34 11.33 7.11 2.02
N PRO A 35 10.16 7.18 1.36
CA PRO A 35 9.48 5.99 0.86
C PRO A 35 10.43 5.09 0.06
N THR A 36 10.42 3.80 0.38
CA THR A 36 11.18 2.79 -0.35
C THR A 36 10.52 2.51 -1.69
N CYS A 37 11.32 2.40 -2.75
CA CYS A 37 10.86 2.02 -4.08
C CYS A 37 11.62 0.80 -4.57
N ALA A 38 10.92 -0.10 -5.25
CA ALA A 38 11.51 -1.23 -5.96
C ALA A 38 10.97 -1.25 -7.40
N THR A 39 11.82 -1.63 -8.35
CA THR A 39 11.47 -1.72 -9.77
C THR A 39 11.74 -3.14 -10.25
N TRP A 40 10.72 -3.75 -10.84
CA TRP A 40 10.80 -5.07 -11.46
C TRP A 40 10.60 -4.94 -12.97
N ILE A 41 11.51 -5.52 -13.74
CA ILE A 41 11.47 -5.54 -15.20
C ILE A 41 11.29 -7.00 -15.62
N TYR A 42 10.29 -7.25 -16.45
CA TYR A 42 9.97 -8.57 -16.98
C TYR A 42 10.22 -8.58 -18.49
N ASP A 43 10.86 -9.63 -18.98
CA ASP A 43 10.95 -9.88 -20.41
C ASP A 43 9.56 -10.10 -21.02
N PRO A 44 9.37 -9.80 -22.31
CA PRO A 44 8.13 -10.12 -23.00
C PRO A 44 7.78 -11.60 -22.85
N PRO A 45 6.49 -11.95 -22.65
CA PRO A 45 6.07 -13.34 -22.59
C PRO A 45 6.42 -14.07 -23.88
N LYS A 46 6.85 -15.33 -23.77
CA LYS A 46 7.22 -16.18 -24.92
C LYS A 46 5.99 -16.59 -25.75
N ASP A 47 4.82 -16.63 -25.12
CA ASP A 47 3.53 -16.91 -25.75
C ASP A 47 2.79 -15.60 -26.07
N THR A 48 1.76 -15.67 -26.92
CA THR A 48 0.92 -14.52 -27.28
C THR A 48 0.08 -13.96 -26.12
N HIS A 49 0.13 -14.59 -24.93
CA HIS A 49 -0.55 -14.12 -23.74
C HIS A 49 0.17 -12.90 -23.16
N THR A 50 -0.40 -11.72 -23.41
CA THR A 50 0.06 -10.47 -22.81
C THR A 50 -0.31 -10.43 -21.33
N VAL A 51 0.55 -9.81 -20.52
CA VAL A 51 0.24 -9.54 -19.11
C VAL A 51 -0.96 -8.59 -19.06
N SER A 52 -2.10 -9.08 -18.57
CA SER A 52 -3.29 -8.25 -18.39
C SER A 52 -3.09 -7.33 -17.17
N THR A 53 -3.12 -6.02 -17.41
CA THR A 53 -3.10 -5.02 -16.35
C THR A 53 -4.31 -5.13 -15.43
N GLN A 54 -5.47 -5.55 -15.97
CA GLN A 54 -6.66 -5.84 -15.17
C GLN A 54 -6.41 -7.00 -14.20
N GLN A 55 -5.76 -8.06 -14.66
CA GLN A 55 -5.43 -9.19 -13.80
C GLN A 55 -4.44 -8.81 -12.69
N LEU A 56 -3.48 -7.93 -12.99
CA LEU A 56 -2.58 -7.37 -11.95
C LEU A 56 -3.38 -6.60 -10.88
N VAL A 57 -4.30 -5.73 -11.29
CA VAL A 57 -5.17 -4.99 -10.36
C VAL A 57 -6.02 -5.92 -9.50
N ILE A 58 -6.65 -6.93 -10.11
CA ILE A 58 -7.45 -7.94 -9.39
C ILE A 58 -6.58 -8.73 -8.40
N SER A 59 -5.37 -9.11 -8.80
CA SER A 59 -4.45 -9.84 -7.93
C SER A 59 -4.00 -8.99 -6.75
N LEU A 60 -3.71 -7.69 -6.98
CA LEU A 60 -3.39 -6.74 -5.92
C LEU A 60 -4.56 -6.58 -4.95
N GLN A 61 -5.79 -6.44 -5.45
CA GLN A 61 -6.98 -6.35 -4.61
C GLN A 61 -7.12 -7.55 -3.66
N LYS A 62 -6.91 -8.77 -4.16
CA LYS A 62 -6.90 -9.99 -3.32
C LYS A 62 -5.75 -10.02 -2.34
N THR A 63 -4.56 -9.56 -2.74
CA THR A 63 -3.43 -9.42 -1.81
C THR A 63 -3.77 -8.46 -0.68
N LEU A 64 -4.48 -7.37 -0.97
CA LEU A 64 -4.89 -6.40 0.05
C LEU A 64 -5.92 -6.96 1.03
N ASP A 65 -6.69 -7.99 0.70
CA ASP A 65 -7.50 -8.70 1.71
C ASP A 65 -6.65 -9.41 2.75
N ALA A 66 -5.48 -9.93 2.37
CA ALA A 66 -4.53 -10.54 3.30
C ALA A 66 -3.65 -9.49 4.02
N TYR A 67 -3.40 -8.34 3.39
CA TYR A 67 -2.57 -7.26 3.92
C TYR A 67 -3.31 -5.91 3.91
N PRO A 68 -4.42 -5.78 4.65
CA PRO A 68 -5.30 -4.60 4.57
C PRO A 68 -4.64 -3.32 5.08
N HIS A 69 -3.64 -3.44 5.97
CA HIS A 69 -2.88 -2.31 6.48
C HIS A 69 -2.09 -1.54 5.41
N TRP A 70 -1.81 -2.15 4.24
CA TRP A 70 -1.19 -1.45 3.11
C TRP A 70 -2.13 -0.45 2.43
N ALA A 71 -3.43 -0.62 2.58
CA ALA A 71 -4.45 0.31 2.08
C ALA A 71 -4.82 1.41 3.08
N GLY A 72 -4.33 1.29 4.33
CA GLY A 72 -4.62 2.21 5.43
C GLY A 72 -3.72 3.45 5.45
N GLN A 73 -3.58 4.03 6.64
CA GLN A 73 -2.86 5.29 6.86
C GLN A 73 -2.10 5.28 8.19
N LEU A 74 -0.98 6.01 8.22
CA LEU A 74 -0.27 6.31 9.46
C LEU A 74 -0.95 7.47 10.19
N GLN A 75 -1.09 7.34 11.51
CA GLN A 75 -1.65 8.37 12.37
C GLN A 75 -0.88 8.47 13.69
N TYR A 76 -0.84 9.67 14.24
CA TYR A 76 -0.38 9.87 15.61
C TYR A 76 -1.37 9.24 16.60
N VAL A 77 -0.84 8.55 17.60
CA VAL A 77 -1.62 7.99 18.70
C VAL A 77 -2.13 9.15 19.55
N SER A 78 -3.41 9.10 19.94
CA SER A 78 -3.94 10.01 20.96
C SER A 78 -3.22 9.80 22.28
N TYR A 79 -2.59 10.85 22.80
CA TYR A 79 -1.88 10.81 24.07
C TYR A 79 -2.81 10.38 25.21
N ASN A 80 -2.37 9.41 26.00
CA ASN A 80 -3.05 8.97 27.22
C ASN A 80 -2.07 8.94 28.38
N ALA A 81 -2.25 9.84 29.36
CA ALA A 81 -1.37 9.96 30.53
C ALA A 81 -1.35 8.69 31.40
N ASN A 82 -2.45 7.92 31.39
CA ASN A 82 -2.58 6.66 32.12
C ASN A 82 -2.38 5.43 31.21
N GLY A 83 -1.97 5.66 29.95
CA GLY A 83 -1.75 4.63 28.96
C GLY A 83 -0.40 3.93 29.10
N ASP A 84 -0.18 2.92 28.27
CA ASP A 84 1.11 2.25 28.20
C ASP A 84 2.13 3.05 27.36
N HIS A 85 3.31 2.46 27.13
CA HIS A 85 4.36 3.09 26.35
C HIS A 85 3.99 3.37 24.88
N THR A 86 2.95 2.72 24.34
CA THR A 86 2.46 2.93 22.97
C THR A 86 1.57 4.14 22.84
N GLN A 87 1.03 4.67 23.94
CA GLN A 87 0.11 5.83 23.97
C GLN A 87 0.77 7.13 24.47
N ARG A 88 2.11 7.17 24.45
CA ARG A 88 2.88 8.37 24.76
C ARG A 88 2.82 9.38 23.61
N PHE A 89 3.20 10.63 23.89
CA PHE A 89 3.29 11.69 22.89
C PHE A 89 4.17 11.25 21.70
N GLU A 90 3.80 11.68 20.48
CA GLU A 90 4.50 11.39 19.22
C GLU A 90 4.61 9.92 18.81
N ARG A 91 3.87 9.02 19.45
CA ARG A 91 3.78 7.63 18.98
C ARG A 91 2.94 7.57 17.70
N LEU A 92 3.35 6.72 16.76
CA LEU A 92 2.64 6.45 15.51
C LEU A 92 1.98 5.08 15.56
N GLY A 93 0.85 4.97 14.88
CA GLY A 93 0.18 3.70 14.60
C GLY A 93 -0.34 3.68 13.17
N VAL A 94 -0.71 2.49 12.72
CA VAL A 94 -1.41 2.30 11.45
C VAL A 94 -2.89 2.15 11.76
N LEU A 95 -3.72 2.92 11.05
CA LEU A 95 -5.17 2.75 11.00
C LEU A 95 -5.54 2.15 9.64
N TYR A 96 -6.30 1.07 9.62
CA TYR A 96 -6.80 0.45 8.38
C TYR A 96 -8.17 -0.21 8.59
N GLY A 97 -8.88 -0.48 7.50
CA GLY A 97 -10.29 -0.88 7.52
C GLY A 97 -11.25 0.30 7.70
N ALA A 98 -10.76 1.54 7.76
CA ALA A 98 -11.61 2.71 7.91
C ALA A 98 -12.23 3.11 6.56
N LYS A 99 -13.41 3.73 6.59
CA LYS A 99 -14.01 4.37 5.39
C LYS A 99 -13.14 5.48 4.82
N SER A 100 -12.27 6.05 5.64
CA SER A 100 -11.30 7.09 5.28
C SER A 100 -9.95 6.54 4.81
N ASP A 101 -9.82 5.22 4.67
CA ASP A 101 -8.60 4.62 4.13
C ASP A 101 -8.31 5.21 2.73
N PRO A 102 -7.04 5.55 2.43
CA PRO A 102 -6.68 6.13 1.14
C PRO A 102 -6.67 5.11 0.00
N GLY A 103 -6.49 3.82 0.32
CA GLY A 103 -6.26 2.78 -0.68
C GLY A 103 -4.90 2.88 -1.35
N VAL A 104 -4.51 1.80 -2.03
CA VAL A 104 -3.25 1.76 -2.79
C VAL A 104 -3.42 2.46 -4.12
N GLU A 105 -2.53 3.39 -4.43
CA GLU A 105 -2.50 4.03 -5.74
C GLU A 105 -1.95 3.07 -6.79
N VAL A 106 -2.69 2.92 -7.89
CA VAL A 106 -2.24 2.17 -9.07
C VAL A 106 -2.19 3.11 -10.25
N VAL A 107 -1.02 3.18 -10.87
CA VAL A 107 -0.76 3.96 -12.08
C VAL A 107 -0.41 3.01 -13.21
N ILE A 108 -1.19 3.05 -14.29
CA ILE A 108 -0.94 2.26 -15.50
C ILE A 108 -0.55 3.23 -16.61
N ALA A 109 0.63 3.01 -17.19
CA ALA A 109 1.17 3.79 -18.29
C ALA A 109 1.64 2.87 -19.42
N GLN A 110 1.58 3.36 -20.64
CA GLN A 110 2.10 2.69 -21.82
C GLN A 110 2.97 3.68 -22.60
N ARG A 111 4.06 3.15 -23.14
CA ARG A 111 5.06 3.86 -23.92
C ARG A 111 5.46 3.01 -25.13
N PRO A 112 5.66 3.60 -26.32
CA PRO A 112 6.07 2.86 -27.50
C PRO A 112 7.56 2.48 -27.50
N GLU A 113 8.38 3.10 -26.66
CA GLU A 113 9.81 2.82 -26.57
C GLU A 113 10.10 1.49 -25.85
N ILE A 114 11.20 0.83 -26.24
CA ILE A 114 11.66 -0.40 -25.59
C ILE A 114 12.27 -0.10 -24.22
N VAL A 115 12.09 -0.99 -23.24
CA VAL A 115 12.58 -0.78 -21.86
C VAL A 115 14.09 -0.51 -21.82
N SER A 116 14.86 -1.15 -22.71
CA SER A 116 16.32 -0.97 -22.77
C SER A 116 16.76 0.45 -23.12
N SER A 117 15.90 1.32 -23.69
CA SER A 117 16.25 2.72 -23.92
C SER A 117 16.24 3.57 -22.64
N PHE A 118 15.73 3.04 -21.52
CA PHE A 118 15.61 3.77 -20.24
C PHE A 118 16.58 3.28 -19.16
N VAL A 119 17.23 2.13 -19.36
CA VAL A 119 18.17 1.57 -18.39
C VAL A 119 19.56 2.18 -18.63
N PRO A 120 20.21 2.78 -17.61
CA PRO A 120 21.58 3.27 -17.75
C PRO A 120 22.55 2.15 -18.17
N THR A 121 23.42 2.42 -19.15
CA THR A 121 24.50 1.54 -19.61
C THR A 121 25.72 1.60 -18.70
#